data_AF-A0A699ZET4-F1
#
_entry.id   AF-A0A699ZET4-F1
#
_cell.length_a   1.000
_cell.length_b   1.000
_cell.length_c   1.000
_cell.angle_alpha   90.00
_cell.angle_beta   90.00
_cell.angle_gamma   90.00
#
_symmetry.space_group_name_H-M   'P 1'
#
loop_
_entity.id
_entity.type
_entity.pdbx_description
1 polymer ?
#
loop_
_entity_poly.entity_id
_entity_poly.type
_entity_poly.pdbx_seq_one_letter_code
_entity_poly.pdbx_strand_id
1 'polypeptide(L)'
;MFETVCEYTAHPDVTAARSRFFTRRAKVLVYTERAHFYFRHRMRGVKDVLFYAPPEHPAFYPDLLNLLEDAGSSRQGPKAGGSHSSVTLLFCRWDVLALERLVGTKRAKRMLSADTNTFMFY
;
A
#
# COMPACT_ATOMS: atom_id res chain seq x y z
N MET A 1 16.09 1.08 -9.80
CA MET A 1 16.37 0.02 -8.81
C MET A 1 15.21 -0.06 -7.83
N PHE A 2 14.79 -1.27 -7.46
CA PHE A 2 13.78 -1.53 -6.45
C PHE A 2 14.43 -2.20 -5.23
N GLU A 3 13.81 -2.08 -4.07
CA GLU A 3 14.23 -2.74 -2.83
C GLU A 3 13.12 -3.72 -2.40
N THR A 4 13.48 -4.72 -1.61
CA THR A 4 12.53 -5.76 -1.16
C THR A 4 12.63 -5.93 0.34
N VAL A 5 11.49 -6.04 1.02
CA VAL A 5 11.40 -6.35 2.45
C VAL A 5 10.41 -7.49 2.63
N CYS A 6 10.95 -8.65 3.03
CA CYS A 6 10.20 -9.83 3.41
C CYS A 6 10.54 -10.25 4.85
N GLU A 7 9.81 -11.22 5.37
CA GLU A 7 9.97 -11.74 6.73
C GLU A 7 11.36 -12.33 7.01
N TYR A 8 12.08 -12.76 5.95
CA TYR A 8 13.43 -13.31 6.03
C TYR A 8 14.53 -12.27 5.83
N THR A 9 14.17 -11.01 5.52
CA THR A 9 15.16 -9.95 5.33
C THR A 9 15.79 -9.60 6.67
N ALA A 10 17.13 -9.63 6.74
CA ALA A 10 17.84 -9.32 7.97
C ALA A 10 17.59 -7.86 8.38
N HIS A 11 17.57 -7.59 9.68
CA HIS A 11 17.33 -6.25 10.22
C HIS A 11 18.22 -5.13 9.63
N PRO A 12 19.54 -5.32 9.41
CA PRO A 12 20.36 -4.31 8.75
C PRO A 12 19.90 -4.01 7.32
N ASP A 13 19.50 -5.03 6.57
CA ASP A 13 19.03 -4.90 5.19
C ASP A 13 17.67 -4.18 5.13
N VAL A 14 16.76 -4.49 6.06
CA VAL A 14 15.48 -3.76 6.18
C VAL A 14 15.73 -2.26 6.44
N THR A 15 16.68 -1.95 7.32
CA THR A 15 17.03 -0.55 7.64
C THR A 15 17.65 0.16 6.44
N ALA A 16 18.54 -0.53 5.71
CA ALA A 16 19.15 0.00 4.50
C ALA A 16 18.11 0.23 3.38
N ALA A 17 17.25 -0.76 3.11
CA ALA A 17 16.17 -0.67 2.14
C ALA A 17 15.23 0.51 2.44
N ARG A 18 14.80 0.66 3.70
CA ARG A 18 13.97 1.79 4.15
C ARG A 18 14.66 3.14 3.95
N SER A 19 15.94 3.24 4.27
CA SER A 19 16.73 4.47 4.07
C SER A 19 16.87 4.84 2.59
N ARG A 20 17.13 3.85 1.73
CA ARG A 20 17.21 4.04 0.27
C ARG A 20 15.88 4.44 -0.35
N PHE A 21 14.78 3.87 0.14
CA PHE A 21 13.44 4.24 -0.28
C PHE A 21 13.11 5.69 0.16
N PHE A 22 13.37 6.04 1.42
CA PHE A 22 13.12 7.38 1.95
C PHE A 22 13.93 8.47 1.22
N THR A 23 15.20 8.19 0.90
CA THR A 23 16.07 9.11 0.14
C THR A 23 15.78 9.12 -1.37
N ARG A 24 14.75 8.40 -1.84
CA ARG A 24 14.35 8.24 -3.25
C ARG A 24 15.43 7.63 -4.16
N ARG A 25 16.43 6.95 -3.58
CA ARG A 25 17.41 6.14 -4.34
C ARG A 25 16.74 4.89 -4.91
N ALA A 26 15.80 4.32 -4.16
CA ALA A 26 14.88 3.28 -4.64
C ALA A 26 13.50 3.90 -4.85
N LYS A 27 12.95 3.73 -6.06
CA LYS A 27 11.61 4.26 -6.41
C LYS A 27 10.48 3.32 -5.99
N VAL A 28 10.79 2.03 -5.89
CA VAL A 28 9.82 0.96 -5.60
C VAL A 28 10.36 0.13 -4.44
N LEU A 29 9.49 -0.16 -3.48
CA LEU A 29 9.75 -1.05 -2.37
C LEU A 29 8.71 -2.18 -2.42
N VAL A 30 9.16 -3.40 -2.68
CA VAL A 30 8.31 -4.59 -2.62
C VAL A 30 8.21 -5.04 -1.19
N TYR A 31 6.99 -5.06 -0.66
CA TYR A 31 6.73 -5.38 0.73
C TYR A 31 5.72 -6.52 0.84
N THR A 32 6.02 -7.48 1.70
CA THR A 32 5.14 -8.65 1.91
C THR A 32 4.19 -8.42 3.07
N GLU A 33 3.00 -9.01 2.97
CA GLU A 33 2.02 -9.02 4.06
C GLU A 33 2.58 -9.70 5.33
N ARG A 34 3.33 -10.79 5.17
CA ARG A 34 3.97 -11.51 6.29
C ARG A 34 4.96 -10.61 7.05
N ALA A 35 5.77 -9.82 6.35
CA ALA A 35 6.64 -8.83 7.00
C ALA A 35 5.82 -7.79 7.79
N HIS A 36 4.66 -7.38 7.27
CA HIS A 36 3.75 -6.48 8.00
C HIS A 36 3.15 -7.12 9.24
N PHE A 37 2.73 -8.38 9.14
CA PHE A 37 2.19 -9.14 10.26
C PHE A 37 3.19 -9.23 11.42
N TYR A 38 4.46 -9.59 11.15
CA TYR A 38 5.45 -9.80 12.21
C TYR A 38 6.04 -8.51 12.78
N PHE A 39 6.35 -7.53 11.91
CA PHE A 39 7.21 -6.41 12.31
C PHE A 39 6.56 -5.04 12.26
N ARG A 40 5.42 -4.89 11.56
CA ARG A 40 4.70 -3.61 11.38
C ARG A 40 5.64 -2.44 11.09
N HIS A 41 6.53 -2.60 10.12
CA HIS A 41 7.55 -1.61 9.83
C HIS A 41 6.92 -0.26 9.44
N ARG A 42 7.25 0.79 10.19
CA ARG A 42 6.85 2.15 9.83
C ARG A 42 7.68 2.64 8.65
N MET A 43 7.04 2.83 7.51
CA MET A 43 7.68 3.40 6.32
C MET A 43 7.39 4.90 6.23
N ARG A 44 8.36 5.64 5.69
CA ARG A 44 8.25 7.08 5.40
C ARG A 44 8.57 7.27 3.93
N GLY A 45 8.07 8.32 3.30
CA GLY A 45 8.27 8.56 1.87
C GLY A 45 7.31 7.82 0.95
N VAL A 46 6.26 7.16 1.47
CA VAL A 46 5.30 6.44 0.64
C VAL A 46 4.34 7.43 0.00
N LYS A 47 4.33 7.50 -1.33
CA LYS A 47 3.41 8.35 -2.09
C LYS A 47 2.23 7.57 -2.64
N ASP A 48 2.52 6.39 -3.19
CA ASP A 48 1.55 5.54 -3.83
C ASP A 48 1.68 4.13 -3.29
N VAL A 49 0.54 3.48 -3.07
CA VAL A 49 0.48 2.08 -2.64
C VAL A 49 -0.25 1.27 -3.69
N LEU A 50 0.41 0.21 -4.17
CA LEU A 50 -0.17 -0.77 -5.07
C LEU A 50 -0.28 -2.11 -4.33
N PHE A 51 -1.51 -2.54 -4.09
CA PHE A 51 -1.80 -3.88 -3.62
C PHE A 51 -1.89 -4.82 -4.83
N TYR A 52 -1.05 -5.85 -4.85
CA TYR A 52 -1.07 -6.87 -5.89
C TYR A 52 -2.31 -7.76 -5.81
N ALA A 53 -2.83 -7.96 -4.60
CA ALA A 53 -4.07 -8.67 -4.30
C ALA A 53 -4.71 -8.02 -3.07
N PRO A 54 -6.02 -8.25 -2.79
CA PRO A 54 -6.62 -7.79 -1.56
C PRO A 54 -5.92 -8.43 -0.35
N PRO A 55 -5.60 -7.66 0.72
CA PRO A 55 -4.95 -8.21 1.90
C PRO A 55 -5.75 -9.35 2.51
N GLU A 56 -5.07 -10.38 3.02
CA GLU A 56 -5.77 -11.45 3.75
C GLU A 56 -6.36 -10.92 5.05
N HIS A 57 -5.69 -9.97 5.71
CA HIS A 57 -6.24 -9.32 6.90
C HIS A 57 -6.79 -7.92 6.58
N PRO A 58 -8.10 -7.66 6.79
CA PRO A 58 -8.71 -6.39 6.43
C PRO A 58 -8.13 -5.20 7.22
N ALA A 59 -7.57 -5.45 8.41
CA ALA A 59 -6.90 -4.44 9.23
C ALA A 59 -5.61 -3.89 8.58
N PHE A 60 -4.99 -4.64 7.67
CA PHE A 60 -3.75 -4.20 7.03
C PHE A 60 -3.95 -3.13 5.98
N TYR A 61 -5.13 -3.10 5.36
CA TYR A 61 -5.46 -2.06 4.41
C TYR A 61 -5.37 -0.66 5.03
N PRO A 62 -6.10 -0.32 6.12
CA PRO A 62 -5.96 0.98 6.77
C PRO A 62 -4.57 1.20 7.39
N ASP A 63 -3.91 0.16 7.92
CA ASP A 63 -2.56 0.29 8.48
C ASP A 63 -1.55 0.73 7.41
N LEU A 64 -1.63 0.18 6.20
CA LEU A 64 -0.78 0.55 5.07
C LEU A 64 -1.18 1.90 4.46
N LEU A 65 -2.48 2.23 4.45
CA LEU A 65 -2.93 3.57 4.07
C LEU A 65 -2.35 4.66 4.97
N ASN A 66 -2.26 4.40 6.28
CA ASN A 66 -1.67 5.32 7.25
C ASN A 66 -0.15 5.53 7.06
N LEU A 67 0.51 4.75 6.20
CA LEU A 67 1.91 4.96 5.83
C LEU A 67 2.09 6.00 4.73
N LEU A 68 1.02 6.35 4.01
CA LEU A 68 1.07 7.39 2.99
C LEU A 68 1.51 8.71 3.62
N GLU A 69 2.43 9.40 2.96
CA GLU A 69 2.78 10.75 3.37
C GLU A 69 1.58 11.66 3.16
N ASP A 70 1.05 12.20 4.25
CA ASP A 70 0.13 13.33 4.18
C ASP A 70 0.84 14.48 3.48
N ALA A 71 0.25 14.98 2.40
CA ALA A 71 0.70 16.17 1.70
C ALA A 71 0.86 17.41 2.62
N GLY A 72 0.34 17.37 3.85
CA GLY A 72 0.45 18.42 4.88
C GLY A 72 1.46 18.16 6.02
N SER A 73 2.12 17.00 6.10
CA SER A 73 3.03 16.66 7.23
C SER A 73 4.50 17.03 6.99
N SER A 74 4.83 17.49 5.79
CA SER A 74 6.11 18.09 5.48
C SER A 74 6.22 19.44 6.22
N ARG A 75 7.20 19.55 7.12
CA ARG A 75 7.62 20.82 7.79
C ARG A 75 8.09 21.91 6.81
N GLN A 76 8.14 21.63 5.50
CA GLN A 76 8.23 22.65 4.47
C GLN A 76 6.82 22.99 4.02
N GLY A 77 6.45 24.25 4.19
CA GLY A 77 5.10 24.78 3.97
C GLY A 77 4.45 24.41 2.64
N PRO A 78 3.18 24.79 2.46
CA PRO A 78 2.32 24.28 1.39
C PRO A 78 2.97 24.54 0.02
N LYS A 79 3.59 23.51 -0.57
CA LYS A 79 3.98 23.57 -1.96
C LYS A 79 2.69 23.47 -2.76
N ALA A 80 2.36 24.55 -3.45
CA ALA A 80 1.17 24.78 -4.27
C ALA A 80 1.08 23.85 -5.51
N GLY A 81 1.13 22.55 -5.27
CA GLY A 81 0.98 21.47 -6.24
C GLY A 81 0.63 20.21 -5.46
N GLY A 82 -0.67 20.05 -5.18
CA GLY A 82 -1.22 18.94 -4.40
C GLY A 82 -0.84 17.60 -5.03
N SER A 83 0.22 16.98 -4.53
CA SER A 83 0.56 15.60 -4.86
C SER A 83 -0.47 14.73 -4.16
N HIS A 84 -1.53 14.33 -4.87
CA HIS A 84 -2.50 13.35 -4.38
C HIS A 84 -1.79 12.00 -4.24
N SER A 85 -1.75 11.47 -3.02
CA SER A 85 -1.31 10.11 -2.75
C SER A 85 -2.37 9.15 -3.29
N SER A 86 -1.98 8.17 -4.10
CA SER A 86 -2.91 7.23 -4.72
C SER A 86 -2.78 5.82 -4.16
N VAL A 87 -3.91 5.11 -4.11
CA VAL A 87 -3.96 3.72 -3.65
C VAL A 87 -4.69 2.91 -4.69
N THR A 88 -4.02 1.88 -5.20
CA THR A 88 -4.59 0.99 -6.20
C THR A 88 -4.57 -0.43 -5.65
N LEU A 89 -5.70 -1.12 -5.75
CA LEU A 89 -5.83 -2.51 -5.36
C LEU A 89 -6.25 -3.33 -6.56
N LEU A 90 -5.38 -4.27 -6.93
CA LEU A 90 -5.66 -5.27 -7.95
C LEU A 90 -6.44 -6.42 -7.32
N PHE A 91 -7.45 -6.90 -8.02
CA PHE A 91 -8.25 -8.04 -7.61
C PHE A 91 -8.69 -8.85 -8.83
N CYS A 92 -8.94 -10.14 -8.61
CA CYS A 92 -9.49 -11.03 -9.63
C CYS A 92 -10.74 -11.75 -9.11
N ARG A 93 -11.38 -12.54 -9.97
CA ARG A 93 -12.60 -13.30 -9.63
C ARG A 93 -12.40 -14.31 -8.50
N TRP A 94 -11.17 -14.69 -8.18
CA TRP A 94 -10.86 -15.63 -7.10
C TRP A 94 -10.70 -14.96 -5.74
N ASP A 95 -10.56 -13.63 -5.71
CA ASP A 95 -10.32 -12.88 -4.48
C ASP A 95 -11.62 -12.42 -3.79
N VAL A 96 -12.77 -12.98 -4.18
CA VAL A 96 -14.11 -12.54 -3.71
C VAL A 96 -14.16 -12.46 -2.19
N LEU A 97 -13.70 -13.50 -1.50
CA LEU A 97 -13.77 -13.57 -0.04
C LEU A 97 -12.87 -12.51 0.63
N ALA A 98 -11.72 -12.20 0.05
CA ALA A 98 -10.84 -11.14 0.56
C ALA A 98 -11.42 -9.74 0.27
N LEU A 99 -11.96 -9.54 -0.93
CA LEU A 99 -12.61 -8.30 -1.33
C LEU A 99 -13.87 -8.02 -0.49
N GLU A 100 -14.70 -9.03 -0.23
CA GLU A 100 -15.90 -8.91 0.62
C GLU A 100 -15.55 -8.47 2.04
N ARG A 101 -14.44 -8.93 2.59
CA ARG A 101 -13.96 -8.51 3.92
C ARG A 101 -13.50 -7.05 3.93
N LEU A 102 -13.06 -6.52 2.80
CA LEU A 102 -12.56 -5.16 2.67
C LEU A 102 -13.68 -4.14 2.39
N VAL A 103 -14.51 -4.39 1.36
CA VAL A 103 -15.52 -3.43 0.87
C VAL A 103 -16.96 -3.82 1.22
N GLY A 104 -17.16 -5.02 1.76
CA GLY A 104 -18.48 -5.60 2.02
C GLY A 104 -19.07 -6.32 0.80
N THR A 105 -20.03 -7.22 1.07
CA THR A 105 -20.66 -8.12 0.07
C THR A 105 -21.32 -7.38 -1.10
N LYS A 106 -22.05 -6.29 -0.82
CA LYS A 106 -22.76 -5.51 -1.84
C LYS A 106 -21.80 -4.87 -2.84
N ARG A 107 -20.71 -4.27 -2.36
CA ARG A 107 -19.72 -3.58 -3.20
C ARG A 107 -18.84 -4.57 -3.95
N ALA A 108 -18.39 -5.64 -3.29
CA ALA A 108 -17.60 -6.69 -3.93
C ALA A 108 -18.32 -7.32 -5.12
N LYS A 109 -19.61 -7.66 -4.98
CA LYS A 109 -20.43 -8.18 -6.08
C LYS A 109 -20.49 -7.20 -7.26
N ARG A 110 -20.69 -5.90 -6.99
CA ARG A 110 -20.70 -4.87 -8.04
C ARG A 110 -19.35 -4.74 -8.74
N MET A 111 -18.24 -4.83 -8.01
CA MET A 111 -16.89 -4.72 -8.57
C MET A 111 -16.53 -5.93 -9.44
N LEU A 112 -17.06 -7.11 -9.12
CA LEU A 112 -16.83 -8.33 -9.88
C LEU A 112 -17.74 -8.48 -11.10
N SER A 113 -18.94 -7.90 -11.06
CA SER A 113 -19.93 -7.99 -12.14
C SER A 113 -19.85 -6.83 -13.13
N ALA A 114 -19.05 -5.81 -12.84
CA ALA A 114 -18.96 -4.62 -13.68
C ALA A 114 -17.99 -4.84 -14.84
N ASP A 115 -18.37 -4.29 -15.99
CA ASP A 115 -17.61 -4.36 -17.25
C ASP A 115 -16.40 -3.40 -17.26
N THR A 116 -16.34 -2.50 -16.27
CA THR A 116 -15.25 -1.55 -16.06
C THR A 116 -14.19 -2.12 -15.11
N ASN A 117 -12.93 -2.05 -15.53
CA ASN A 117 -11.80 -2.59 -14.77
C ASN A 117 -11.25 -1.65 -13.67
N THR A 118 -11.79 -0.43 -13.53
CA THR A 118 -11.30 0.57 -12.58
C THR A 118 -12.44 1.11 -11.72
N PHE A 119 -12.28 1.00 -10.40
CA PHE A 119 -13.19 1.56 -9.41
C PHE A 119 -12.44 2.56 -8.55
N MET A 120 -12.81 3.83 -8.63
CA MET A 120 -12.28 4.87 -7.74
C MET A 120 -13.29 5.17 -6.65
N PHE A 121 -12.82 5.17 -5.41
CA PHE A 121 -13.60 5.56 -4.23
C PHE A 121 -12.92 6.80 -3.64
N TYR A 122 -13.66 7.92 -3.59
CA TYR A 122 -13.27 9.18 -2.96
C TYR A 122 -13.84 9.28 -1.55
#